data_AF-F4S975-F1
#
_entry.id   AF-F4S975-F1
#
_cell.length_a   1.000
_cell.length_b   1.000
_cell.length_c   1.000
_cell.angle_alpha   90.00
_cell.angle_beta   90.00
_cell.angle_gamma   90.00
#
_symmetry.space_group_name_H-M   'P 1'
#
loop_
_entity.id
_entity.type
_entity.pdbx_description
1 polymer ?
#
loop_
_entity_poly.entity_id
_entity_poly.type
_entity_poly.pdbx_seq_one_letter_code
_entity_poly.pdbx_strand_id
1 'polypeptide(L)'
;MQSKQTELNTTSRPNPKPMNQFNKISTTGDPTLAKKRNRNLLRDYYGLSSTSSNHPPEETHDMDSVLFNHQVWFERLIQDSSGSTTSTGSSGSRLDLILSNANQIVSEIRELDGERQSLVYNHHHELVDASVTIGKMKTSAETLDNTLNELQTEFSSISETISTISNSFSSSSSTKPKSQTPKTPSTKEKELTEYLLPIISLPIILRSLINTGNKIKSDQLWGEWEIILKSFEELGIENIKKIGNECREILRQARNLK
;
A
#
# COMPACT_ATOMS: atom_id res chain seq x y z
N MET A 1 -26.57 -11.36 35.35
CA MET A 1 -27.16 -12.51 34.61
C MET A 1 -27.74 -11.95 33.33
N GLN A 2 -27.37 -12.35 32.11
CA GLN A 2 -26.51 -13.41 31.62
C GLN A 2 -25.96 -12.92 30.28
N SER A 3 -24.68 -13.20 30.07
CA SER A 3 -24.01 -13.18 28.79
C SER A 3 -24.79 -13.98 27.75
N LYS A 4 -24.92 -13.46 26.54
CA LYS A 4 -25.14 -14.29 25.36
C LYS A 4 -23.90 -14.25 24.49
N GLN A 5 -23.05 -15.25 24.70
CA GLN A 5 -22.14 -15.79 23.70
C GLN A 5 -22.93 -16.08 22.42
N THR A 6 -22.40 -15.63 21.28
CA THR A 6 -22.72 -16.22 19.99
C THR A 6 -21.44 -16.84 19.47
N GLU A 7 -21.41 -18.17 19.53
CA GLU A 7 -20.35 -19.01 19.01
C GLU A 7 -20.34 -19.01 17.47
N LEU A 8 -19.12 -18.86 16.94
CA LEU A 8 -18.51 -19.67 15.88
C LEU A 8 -19.45 -20.35 14.86
N ASN A 9 -19.50 -19.79 13.65
CA ASN A 9 -19.61 -20.61 12.45
C ASN A 9 -18.71 -20.04 11.34
N THR A 10 -17.43 -20.38 11.40
CA THR A 10 -16.51 -20.20 10.27
C THR A 10 -16.79 -21.29 9.24
N THR A 11 -17.69 -20.99 8.30
CA THR A 11 -17.89 -21.81 7.10
C THR A 11 -16.62 -21.72 6.25
N SER A 12 -15.81 -22.78 6.28
CA SER A 12 -14.67 -22.99 5.39
C SER A 12 -15.12 -22.97 3.93
N ARG A 13 -14.74 -21.89 3.24
CA ARG A 13 -14.91 -21.70 1.80
C ARG A 13 -14.03 -22.70 1.03
N PRO A 14 -14.57 -23.44 0.03
CA PRO A 14 -13.74 -24.31 -0.79
C PRO A 14 -12.85 -23.48 -1.72
N ASN A 15 -11.57 -23.85 -1.73
CA ASN A 15 -10.50 -23.30 -2.55
C ASN A 15 -10.80 -23.40 -4.07
N PRO A 16 -10.64 -22.33 -4.88
CA PRO A 16 -10.72 -22.46 -6.33
C PRO A 16 -9.44 -23.12 -6.88
N LYS A 17 -9.60 -24.28 -7.52
CA LYS A 17 -8.52 -24.92 -8.29
C LYS A 17 -8.24 -24.13 -9.57
N PRO A 18 -6.98 -23.97 -10.00
CA PRO A 18 -6.66 -23.41 -11.31
C PRO A 18 -7.06 -24.39 -12.42
N MET A 19 -7.94 -23.95 -13.32
CA MET A 19 -8.34 -24.69 -14.51
C MET A 19 -7.29 -24.50 -15.61
N ASN A 20 -6.22 -25.30 -15.59
CA ASN A 20 -5.32 -25.47 -16.72
C ASN A 20 -5.82 -26.62 -17.61
N GLN A 21 -6.74 -26.31 -18.53
CA GLN A 21 -7.05 -27.19 -19.65
C GLN A 21 -6.10 -26.87 -20.82
N PHE A 22 -4.85 -27.29 -20.70
CA PHE A 22 -4.02 -27.49 -21.89
C PHE A 22 -4.43 -28.81 -22.52
N ASN A 23 -5.12 -28.72 -23.66
CA ASN A 23 -5.43 -29.83 -24.53
C ASN A 23 -4.16 -30.62 -24.85
N LYS A 24 -4.00 -31.78 -24.20
CA LYS A 24 -3.04 -32.79 -24.61
C LYS A 24 -3.53 -33.41 -25.91
N ILE A 25 -3.06 -32.91 -27.05
CA ILE A 25 -3.11 -33.66 -28.31
C ILE A 25 -2.16 -34.84 -28.15
N SER A 26 -2.74 -36.03 -28.00
CA SER A 26 -2.03 -37.30 -28.13
C SER A 26 -1.57 -37.45 -29.59
N THR A 27 -0.30 -37.21 -29.85
CA THR A 27 0.37 -37.59 -31.11
C THR A 27 1.01 -38.96 -30.91
N THR A 28 0.24 -39.99 -31.18
CA THR A 28 0.75 -41.32 -31.55
C THR A 28 -0.09 -41.80 -32.74
N GLY A 29 0.44 -41.60 -33.95
CA GLY A 29 -0.23 -42.01 -35.18
C GLY A 29 0.38 -41.35 -36.40
N ASP A 30 0.85 -42.19 -37.32
CA ASP A 30 1.35 -41.93 -38.67
C ASP A 30 1.16 -40.48 -39.23
N PRO A 31 2.24 -39.77 -39.62
CA PRO A 31 2.18 -38.36 -40.07
C PRO A 31 1.28 -38.15 -41.30
N THR A 32 1.02 -39.22 -42.07
CA THR A 32 0.14 -39.16 -43.25
C THR A 32 -1.33 -38.97 -42.87
N LEU A 33 -1.76 -39.56 -41.75
CA LEU A 33 -3.13 -39.47 -41.24
C LEU A 33 -3.42 -38.10 -40.62
N ALA A 34 -2.46 -37.53 -39.89
CA ALA A 34 -2.57 -36.18 -39.36
C ALA A 34 -2.74 -35.12 -40.47
N LYS A 35 -1.97 -35.25 -41.57
CA LYS A 35 -2.08 -34.37 -42.74
C LYS A 35 -3.40 -34.55 -43.49
N LYS A 36 -3.94 -35.78 -43.56
CA LYS A 36 -5.25 -36.06 -44.16
C LYS A 36 -6.40 -35.48 -43.31
N ARG A 37 -6.32 -35.58 -41.97
CA ARG A 37 -7.30 -34.99 -41.05
C ARG A 37 -7.30 -33.46 -41.09
N ASN A 38 -6.14 -32.81 -41.07
CA ASN A 38 -6.05 -31.35 -41.18
C ASN A 38 -6.54 -30.84 -42.54
N ARG A 39 -6.26 -31.57 -43.62
CA ARG A 39 -6.79 -31.24 -44.95
C ARG A 39 -8.31 -31.40 -45.01
N ASN A 40 -8.88 -32.43 -44.41
CA ASN A 40 -10.33 -32.55 -44.34
C ASN A 40 -10.94 -31.44 -43.50
N LEU A 41 -10.36 -31.11 -42.34
CA LEU A 41 -10.83 -30.01 -41.49
C LEU A 41 -10.80 -28.65 -42.21
N LEU A 42 -9.74 -28.38 -42.98
CA LEU A 42 -9.65 -27.18 -43.82
C LEU A 42 -10.68 -27.22 -44.96
N ARG A 43 -10.92 -28.38 -45.57
CA ARG A 43 -11.95 -28.52 -46.61
C ARG A 43 -13.36 -28.32 -46.05
N ASP A 44 -13.62 -28.77 -44.83
CA ASP A 44 -14.90 -28.58 -44.15
C ASP A 44 -15.09 -27.11 -43.74
N TYR A 45 -14.02 -26.43 -43.28
CA TYR A 45 -14.04 -24.99 -42.97
C TYR A 45 -14.33 -24.11 -44.19
N TYR A 46 -13.81 -24.49 -45.36
CA TYR A 46 -14.05 -23.77 -46.62
C TYR A 46 -15.18 -24.38 -47.48
N GLY A 47 -15.93 -25.36 -46.97
CA GLY A 47 -17.07 -25.98 -47.68
C GLY A 47 -16.71 -26.77 -48.96
N LEU A 48 -15.45 -27.13 -49.17
CA LEU A 48 -14.91 -27.77 -50.40
C LEU A 48 -15.16 -29.29 -50.49
N SER A 49 -15.97 -29.85 -49.60
CA SER A 49 -16.29 -31.30 -49.55
C SER A 49 -17.63 -31.65 -50.23
N SER A 50 -18.46 -30.65 -50.55
CA SER A 50 -19.83 -30.84 -51.07
C SER A 50 -19.91 -31.10 -52.59
N THR A 51 -18.81 -31.10 -53.34
CA THR A 51 -18.85 -31.15 -54.82
C THR A 51 -18.68 -32.56 -55.42
N SER A 52 -18.85 -33.64 -54.65
CA SER A 52 -18.67 -35.02 -55.18
C SER A 52 -19.71 -36.05 -54.75
N SER A 53 -20.86 -35.63 -54.22
CA SER A 53 -22.02 -36.52 -54.07
C SER A 53 -23.07 -36.18 -55.12
N ASN A 54 -23.42 -37.20 -55.90
CA ASN A 54 -24.42 -37.25 -56.94
C ASN A 54 -25.84 -37.06 -56.35
N HIS A 55 -26.15 -35.85 -55.87
CA HIS A 55 -27.47 -35.45 -55.38
C HIS A 55 -28.12 -34.48 -56.38
N PRO A 56 -29.44 -34.58 -56.67
CA PRO A 56 -30.15 -33.62 -57.51
C PRO A 56 -29.97 -32.20 -56.95
N PRO A 57 -30.13 -31.15 -57.78
CA PRO A 57 -29.72 -29.79 -57.43
C PRO A 57 -30.43 -29.32 -56.15
N GLU A 58 -29.74 -29.41 -55.02
CA GLU A 58 -30.06 -28.64 -53.84
C GLU A 58 -29.77 -27.19 -54.21
N GLU A 59 -30.85 -26.45 -54.43
CA GLU A 59 -30.84 -25.01 -54.46
C GLU A 59 -29.97 -24.52 -53.29
N THR A 60 -28.89 -23.86 -53.67
CA THR A 60 -28.06 -23.05 -52.81
C THR A 60 -28.98 -22.19 -51.93
N HIS A 61 -29.17 -22.58 -50.67
CA HIS A 61 -29.80 -21.75 -49.63
C HIS A 61 -28.82 -20.66 -49.18
N ASP A 62 -28.29 -19.93 -50.16
CA ASP A 62 -27.53 -18.73 -49.96
C ASP A 62 -28.53 -17.56 -49.91
N MET A 63 -28.72 -17.03 -48.69
CA MET A 63 -29.64 -15.89 -48.45
C MET A 63 -29.21 -14.64 -49.21
N ASP A 64 -27.95 -14.58 -49.62
CA ASP A 64 -27.34 -13.46 -50.33
C ASP A 64 -27.31 -13.69 -51.87
N SER A 65 -27.87 -14.79 -52.36
CA SER A 65 -27.93 -15.09 -53.80
C SER A 65 -28.95 -14.24 -54.53
N VAL A 66 -28.60 -13.77 -55.73
CA VAL A 66 -29.46 -12.93 -56.58
C VAL A 66 -30.75 -13.63 -57.03
N LEU A 67 -30.78 -14.96 -56.99
CA LEU A 67 -31.97 -15.78 -57.32
C LEU A 67 -32.79 -16.17 -56.08
N PHE A 68 -32.49 -15.62 -54.91
CA PHE A 68 -33.21 -15.93 -53.67
C PHE A 68 -34.66 -15.44 -53.74
N ASN A 69 -35.59 -16.40 -53.71
CA ASN A 69 -37.02 -16.11 -53.62
C ASN A 69 -37.48 -16.18 -52.16
N HIS A 70 -37.56 -15.01 -51.52
CA HIS A 70 -38.00 -14.87 -50.14
C HIS A 70 -39.37 -15.51 -49.87
N GLN A 71 -40.31 -15.44 -50.83
CA GLN A 71 -41.67 -15.95 -50.64
C GLN A 71 -41.71 -17.47 -50.49
N VAL A 72 -40.99 -18.19 -51.35
CA VAL A 72 -40.90 -19.67 -51.29
C VAL A 72 -40.17 -20.12 -50.02
N TRP A 73 -39.17 -19.35 -49.60
CA TRP A 73 -38.46 -19.60 -48.35
C TRP A 73 -39.37 -19.40 -47.12
N PHE A 74 -40.13 -18.30 -47.07
CA PHE A 74 -41.09 -18.04 -45.99
C PHE A 74 -42.21 -19.08 -45.96
N GLU A 75 -42.77 -19.45 -47.12
CA GLU A 75 -43.80 -20.50 -47.21
C GLU A 75 -43.28 -21.85 -46.72
N ARG A 76 -42.05 -22.25 -47.09
CA ARG A 76 -41.41 -23.46 -46.57
C ARG A 76 -41.15 -23.38 -45.08
N LEU A 77 -40.79 -22.21 -44.54
CA LEU A 77 -40.54 -22.01 -43.12
C LEU A 77 -41.82 -22.11 -42.29
N ILE A 78 -42.95 -21.64 -42.82
CA ILE A 78 -44.30 -21.81 -42.25
C ILE A 78 -44.76 -23.27 -42.42
N GLN A 79 -44.42 -23.93 -43.53
CA GLN A 79 -44.81 -25.32 -43.77
C GLN A 79 -44.05 -26.30 -42.85
N ASP A 80 -42.75 -26.09 -42.65
CA ASP A 80 -41.91 -26.82 -41.69
C ASP A 80 -42.44 -26.65 -40.25
N SER A 81 -43.01 -25.49 -39.93
CA SER A 81 -43.63 -25.22 -38.63
C SER A 81 -45.03 -25.86 -38.47
N SER A 82 -45.67 -26.30 -39.55
CA SER A 82 -47.03 -26.88 -39.57
C SER A 82 -47.07 -28.41 -39.71
N GLY A 83 -45.95 -29.06 -40.03
CA GLY A 83 -45.88 -30.49 -40.37
C GLY A 83 -45.85 -31.50 -39.21
N SER A 84 -45.93 -31.07 -37.95
CA SER A 84 -45.97 -31.97 -36.78
C SER A 84 -47.38 -32.06 -36.20
N THR A 85 -48.23 -32.86 -36.84
CA THR A 85 -49.59 -33.13 -36.38
C THR A 85 -49.61 -34.33 -35.44
N THR A 86 -49.43 -34.12 -34.14
CA THR A 86 -50.27 -34.75 -33.11
C THR A 86 -50.30 -33.88 -31.86
N SER A 87 -51.45 -33.22 -31.67
CA SER A 87 -52.01 -32.73 -30.41
C SER A 87 -51.16 -31.78 -29.55
N THR A 88 -51.60 -30.53 -29.54
CA THR A 88 -51.41 -29.51 -28.48
C THR A 88 -50.19 -28.58 -28.64
N GLY A 89 -50.28 -27.65 -29.60
CA GLY A 89 -49.79 -26.25 -29.44
C GLY A 89 -48.31 -25.95 -29.66
N SER A 90 -47.77 -26.06 -30.88
CA SER A 90 -46.40 -25.56 -31.17
C SER A 90 -46.07 -25.23 -32.64
N SER A 91 -47.06 -24.78 -33.43
CA SER A 91 -46.81 -24.38 -34.84
C SER A 91 -45.94 -23.12 -35.03
N GLY A 92 -45.55 -22.47 -33.93
CA GLY A 92 -44.56 -21.39 -33.90
C GLY A 92 -43.13 -21.85 -33.60
N SER A 93 -42.88 -23.13 -33.33
CA SER A 93 -41.63 -23.59 -32.68
C SER A 93 -40.32 -23.09 -33.30
N ARG A 94 -40.10 -23.18 -34.61
CA ARG A 94 -38.82 -22.74 -35.22
C ARG A 94 -38.64 -21.22 -35.24
N LEU A 95 -39.68 -20.45 -35.56
CA LEU A 95 -39.63 -18.98 -35.49
C LEU A 95 -39.53 -18.52 -34.04
N ASP A 96 -40.30 -19.12 -33.14
CA ASP A 96 -40.29 -18.83 -31.71
C ASP A 96 -38.93 -19.13 -31.10
N LEU A 97 -38.24 -20.19 -31.55
CA LEU A 97 -36.86 -20.49 -31.15
C LEU A 97 -35.88 -19.42 -31.65
N ILE A 98 -36.00 -18.95 -32.90
CA ILE A 98 -35.14 -17.88 -33.43
C ILE A 98 -35.40 -16.57 -32.70
N LEU A 99 -36.66 -16.21 -32.45
CA LEU A 99 -37.04 -15.00 -31.73
C LEU A 99 -36.63 -15.08 -30.25
N SER A 100 -36.81 -16.23 -29.61
CA SER A 100 -36.36 -16.48 -28.24
C SER A 100 -34.84 -16.37 -28.13
N ASN A 101 -34.10 -16.99 -29.07
CA ASN A 101 -32.65 -16.88 -29.12
C ASN A 101 -32.17 -15.45 -29.41
N ALA A 102 -32.83 -14.74 -30.33
CA ALA A 102 -32.53 -13.34 -30.60
C ALA A 102 -32.77 -12.46 -29.36
N ASN A 103 -33.86 -12.68 -28.63
CA ASN A 103 -34.14 -11.98 -27.38
C ASN A 103 -33.12 -12.34 -26.29
N GLN A 104 -32.71 -13.61 -26.21
CA GLN A 104 -31.68 -14.07 -25.27
C GLN A 104 -30.34 -13.39 -25.57
N ILE A 105 -29.88 -13.42 -26.82
CA ILE A 105 -28.62 -12.77 -27.23
C ILE A 105 -28.69 -11.27 -26.99
N VAL A 106 -29.82 -10.61 -27.27
CA VAL A 106 -29.99 -9.18 -26.96
C VAL A 106 -29.90 -8.92 -25.45
N SER A 107 -30.43 -9.82 -24.61
CA SER A 107 -30.27 -9.74 -23.16
C SER A 107 -28.82 -9.92 -22.74
N GLU A 108 -28.13 -10.94 -23.26
CA GLU A 108 -26.71 -11.22 -22.98
C GLU A 108 -25.81 -10.06 -23.43
N ILE A 109 -26.07 -9.45 -24.59
CA ILE A 109 -25.32 -8.27 -25.06
C ILE A 109 -25.50 -7.10 -24.09
N ARG A 110 -26.72 -6.88 -23.58
CA ARG A 110 -26.98 -5.80 -22.60
C ARG A 110 -26.31 -6.07 -21.27
N GLU A 111 -26.32 -7.33 -20.82
CA GLU A 111 -25.64 -7.76 -19.60
C GLU A 111 -24.12 -7.58 -19.74
N LEU A 112 -23.53 -8.07 -20.83
CA LEU A 112 -22.10 -7.91 -21.11
C LEU A 112 -21.68 -6.45 -21.27
N ASP A 113 -22.51 -5.60 -21.87
CA ASP A 113 -22.20 -4.16 -21.92
C ASP A 113 -22.31 -3.51 -20.54
N GLY A 114 -23.26 -3.96 -19.70
CA GLY A 114 -23.36 -3.56 -18.30
C GLY A 114 -22.13 -3.97 -17.48
N GLU A 115 -21.67 -5.21 -17.62
CA GLU A 115 -20.45 -5.72 -16.98
C GLU A 115 -19.21 -4.98 -17.47
N ARG A 116 -19.08 -4.77 -18.79
CA ARG A 116 -17.99 -4.00 -19.39
C ARG A 116 -17.97 -2.58 -18.85
N GLN A 117 -19.12 -1.91 -18.85
CA GLN A 117 -19.23 -0.55 -18.32
C GLN A 117 -18.87 -0.52 -16.83
N SER A 118 -19.40 -1.46 -16.03
CA SER A 118 -19.07 -1.58 -14.61
C SER A 118 -17.56 -1.78 -14.37
N LEU A 119 -16.91 -2.67 -15.14
CA LEU A 119 -15.47 -2.91 -15.05
C LEU A 119 -14.67 -1.66 -15.43
N VAL A 120 -15.04 -0.99 -16.52
CA VAL A 120 -14.41 0.25 -16.99
C VAL A 120 -14.52 1.34 -15.92
N TYR A 121 -15.71 1.54 -15.33
CA TYR A 121 -15.89 2.52 -14.25
C TYR A 121 -15.11 2.16 -13.00
N ASN A 122 -15.14 0.89 -12.56
CA ASN A 122 -14.40 0.47 -11.37
C ASN A 122 -12.90 0.72 -11.57
N HIS A 123 -12.34 0.27 -12.70
CA HIS A 123 -10.93 0.46 -12.97
C HIS A 123 -10.54 1.93 -13.16
N HIS A 124 -11.36 2.74 -13.87
CA HIS A 124 -11.06 4.17 -14.00
C HIS A 124 -11.13 4.90 -12.67
N HIS A 125 -12.12 4.61 -11.83
CA HIS A 125 -12.20 5.23 -10.53
C HIS A 125 -11.04 4.81 -9.63
N GLU A 126 -10.66 3.53 -9.62
CA GLU A 126 -9.48 3.02 -8.91
C GLU A 126 -8.19 3.72 -9.39
N LEU A 127 -8.02 3.91 -10.71
CA LEU A 127 -6.88 4.65 -11.27
C LEU A 127 -6.87 6.12 -10.85
N VAL A 128 -8.04 6.76 -10.83
CA VAL A 128 -8.18 8.14 -10.36
C VAL A 128 -7.84 8.23 -8.87
N ASP A 129 -8.32 7.29 -8.05
CA ASP A 129 -8.04 7.25 -6.62
C ASP A 129 -6.56 6.97 -6.32
N ALA A 130 -5.94 6.07 -7.10
CA ALA A 130 -4.51 5.83 -7.06
C ALA A 130 -3.73 7.08 -7.47
N SER A 131 -4.16 7.80 -8.51
CA SER A 131 -3.56 9.06 -8.94
C SER A 131 -3.65 10.13 -7.86
N VAL A 132 -4.80 10.28 -7.20
CA VAL A 132 -4.97 11.18 -6.04
C VAL A 132 -4.04 10.79 -4.91
N THR A 133 -3.89 9.49 -4.63
CA THR A 133 -2.99 8.98 -3.60
C THR A 133 -1.53 9.29 -3.93
N ILE A 134 -1.10 9.09 -5.18
CA ILE A 134 0.24 9.46 -5.65
C ILE A 134 0.46 10.97 -5.54
N GLY A 135 -0.55 11.79 -5.86
CA GLY A 135 -0.49 13.24 -5.68
C GLY A 135 -0.27 13.64 -4.22
N LYS A 136 -1.00 12.99 -3.29
CA LYS A 136 -0.79 13.17 -1.84
C LYS A 136 0.63 12.76 -1.43
N MET A 137 1.09 11.58 -1.87
CA MET A 137 2.45 11.10 -1.58
C MET A 137 3.53 12.05 -2.12
N LYS A 138 3.35 12.58 -3.32
CA LYS A 138 4.26 13.57 -3.91
C LYS A 138 4.31 14.84 -3.09
N THR A 139 3.15 15.38 -2.69
CA THR A 139 3.08 16.58 -1.84
C THR A 139 3.77 16.33 -0.50
N SER A 140 3.54 15.16 0.12
CA SER A 140 4.24 14.78 1.35
C SER A 140 5.77 14.70 1.15
N ALA A 141 6.23 14.15 0.03
CA ALA A 141 7.66 14.11 -0.30
C ALA A 141 8.25 15.52 -0.47
N GLU A 142 7.55 16.42 -1.15
CA GLU A 142 7.96 17.83 -1.29
C GLU A 142 8.02 18.54 0.08
N THR A 143 7.07 18.28 0.99
CA THR A 143 7.15 18.83 2.35
C THR A 143 8.35 18.30 3.13
N LEU A 144 8.69 17.01 2.99
CA LEU A 144 9.88 16.44 3.64
C LEU A 144 11.17 17.06 3.09
N ASP A 145 11.25 17.30 1.78
CA ASP A 145 12.40 17.97 1.16
C ASP A 145 12.58 19.40 1.71
N ASN A 146 11.49 20.15 1.85
CA ASN A 146 11.52 21.47 2.49
C ASN A 146 12.03 21.40 3.94
N THR A 147 11.58 20.43 4.73
CA THR A 147 12.07 20.27 6.12
C THR A 147 13.54 19.86 6.19
N LEU A 148 14.04 19.10 5.21
CA LEU A 148 15.46 18.75 5.12
C LEU A 148 16.28 20.02 4.85
N ASN A 149 15.85 20.84 3.88
CA ASN A 149 16.50 22.10 3.58
C ASN A 149 16.50 23.04 4.80
N GLU A 150 15.39 23.12 5.55
CA GLU A 150 15.31 23.86 6.81
C GLU A 150 16.34 23.35 7.84
N LEU A 151 16.37 22.03 8.09
CA LEU A 151 17.37 21.42 8.98
C LEU A 151 18.82 21.68 8.53
N GLN A 152 19.09 21.69 7.22
CA GLN A 152 20.41 22.02 6.69
C GLN A 152 20.81 23.47 7.00
N THR A 153 19.86 24.40 6.93
CA THR A 153 20.10 25.81 7.30
C THR A 153 20.30 25.97 8.81
N GLU A 154 19.53 25.26 9.63
CA GLU A 154 19.72 25.24 11.08
C GLU A 154 21.08 24.65 11.44
N PHE A 155 21.49 23.54 10.82
CA PHE A 155 22.79 22.92 11.07
C PHE A 155 23.95 23.83 10.66
N SER A 156 23.80 24.55 9.54
CA SER A 156 24.79 25.54 9.10
C SER A 156 24.88 26.71 10.10
N SER A 157 23.74 27.18 10.62
CA SER A 157 23.68 28.22 11.66
C SER A 157 24.31 27.74 12.98
N ILE A 158 24.07 26.48 13.37
CA ILE A 158 24.72 25.86 14.53
C ILE A 158 26.23 25.75 14.30
N SER A 159 26.68 25.36 13.11
CA SER A 159 28.10 25.26 12.78
C SER A 159 28.80 26.62 12.81
N GLU A 160 28.12 27.67 12.32
CA GLU A 160 28.60 29.05 12.40
C GLU A 160 28.67 29.54 13.85
N THR A 161 27.63 29.32 14.66
CA THR A 161 27.65 29.69 16.09
C THR A 161 28.71 28.93 16.87
N ILE A 162 28.92 27.64 16.62
CA ILE A 162 30.03 26.87 17.21
C ILE A 162 31.38 27.47 16.79
N SER A 163 31.54 27.82 15.52
CA SER A 163 32.77 28.43 15.01
C SER A 163 33.05 29.78 15.65
N THR A 164 32.03 30.63 15.82
CA THR A 164 32.17 31.93 16.51
C THR A 164 32.49 31.77 17.99
N ILE A 165 31.88 30.80 18.68
CA ILE A 165 32.19 30.48 20.09
C ILE A 165 33.62 29.94 20.22
N SER A 166 34.02 29.00 19.36
CA SER A 166 35.36 28.42 19.35
C SER A 166 36.42 29.49 19.08
N ASN A 167 36.18 30.36 18.09
CA ASN A 167 37.08 31.47 17.79
C ASN A 167 37.13 32.50 18.94
N SER A 168 36.00 32.76 19.61
CA SER A 168 35.96 33.62 20.81
C SER A 168 36.78 33.03 21.96
N PHE A 169 36.67 31.72 22.21
CA PHE A 169 37.43 31.03 23.25
C PHE A 169 38.94 30.96 22.94
N SER A 170 39.32 30.71 21.68
CA SER A 170 40.71 30.81 21.25
C SER A 170 41.25 32.24 21.34
N SER A 171 40.43 33.26 21.05
CA SER A 171 40.83 34.66 21.18
C SER A 171 40.98 35.11 22.64
N SER A 172 40.14 34.61 23.58
CA SER A 172 40.24 34.93 25.01
C SER A 172 41.43 34.27 25.71
N SER A 173 42.01 33.21 25.13
CA SER A 173 43.27 32.60 25.63
C SER A 173 44.53 33.27 25.07
N SER A 174 44.41 34.27 24.20
CA SER A 174 45.52 34.92 23.51
C SER A 174 45.92 36.30 24.06
N THR A 175 45.53 36.67 25.28
CA THR A 175 46.16 37.79 26.00
C THR A 175 47.39 37.32 26.78
N LYS A 176 48.52 37.16 26.08
CA LYS A 176 49.89 37.58 26.49
C LYS A 176 50.95 36.94 25.58
N PRO A 177 51.79 37.73 24.90
CA PRO A 177 53.10 37.24 24.52
C PRO A 177 54.13 37.59 25.63
N LYS A 178 54.68 36.51 26.18
CA LYS A 178 56.12 36.33 26.48
C LYS A 178 56.68 36.94 27.78
N SER A 179 56.69 36.14 28.84
CA SER A 179 57.84 36.00 29.73
C SER A 179 57.75 34.70 30.53
N GLN A 180 58.89 34.01 30.58
CA GLN A 180 59.15 32.69 31.15
C GLN A 180 58.65 32.52 32.59
N THR A 181 58.06 31.37 32.91
CA THR A 181 58.49 30.42 33.98
C THR A 181 57.39 29.37 34.25
N PRO A 182 57.77 28.12 34.59
CA PRO A 182 56.82 27.06 34.92
C PRO A 182 56.39 27.18 36.38
N LYS A 183 55.09 27.36 36.66
CA LYS A 183 54.50 27.17 38.00
C LYS A 183 52.98 27.03 37.94
N THR A 184 52.56 25.78 38.19
CA THR A 184 51.39 25.36 38.98
C THR A 184 49.98 25.77 38.50
N PRO A 185 49.16 24.82 38.01
CA PRO A 185 47.72 25.07 37.84
C PRO A 185 47.09 25.28 39.22
N SER A 186 46.30 26.33 39.37
CA SER A 186 45.64 26.67 40.62
C SER A 186 44.70 25.55 41.07
N THR A 187 44.81 25.09 42.31
CA THR A 187 44.02 23.98 42.88
C THR A 187 42.51 24.22 42.78
N LYS A 188 42.08 25.48 42.85
CA LYS A 188 40.68 25.88 42.79
C LYS A 188 40.03 25.67 41.42
N GLU A 189 40.79 25.81 40.33
CA GLU A 189 40.27 25.58 38.96
C GLU A 189 40.00 24.09 38.71
N LYS A 190 40.87 23.22 39.25
CA LYS A 190 40.69 21.77 39.16
C LYS A 190 39.48 21.31 39.97
N GLU A 191 39.34 21.81 41.20
CA GLU A 191 38.18 21.52 42.05
C GLU A 191 36.87 21.98 41.40
N LEU A 192 36.83 23.19 40.85
CA LEU A 192 35.63 23.68 40.15
C LEU A 192 35.27 22.83 38.93
N THR A 193 36.25 22.38 38.15
CA THR A 193 35.97 21.47 37.03
C THR A 193 35.48 20.10 37.49
N GLU A 194 36.02 19.58 38.60
CA GLU A 194 35.66 18.26 39.12
C GLU A 194 34.23 18.22 39.66
N TYR A 195 33.73 19.31 40.27
CA TYR A 195 32.36 19.40 40.79
C TYR A 195 31.32 19.86 39.75
N LEU A 196 31.73 20.61 38.71
CA LEU A 196 30.80 21.11 37.68
C LEU A 196 30.23 20.00 36.79
N LEU A 197 31.04 19.00 36.42
CA LEU A 197 30.61 17.86 35.60
C LEU A 197 29.51 17.00 36.28
N PRO A 198 29.62 16.68 37.58
CA PRO A 198 28.53 16.07 38.34
C PRO A 198 27.28 16.94 38.44
N ILE A 199 27.43 18.26 38.66
CA ILE A 199 26.29 19.19 38.80
C ILE A 199 25.46 19.25 37.51
N ILE A 200 26.12 19.29 36.34
CA ILE A 200 25.40 19.34 35.05
C ILE A 200 24.73 18.00 34.71
N SER A 201 25.27 16.88 35.20
CA SER A 201 24.71 15.54 34.98
C SER A 201 23.65 15.14 36.01
N LEU A 202 23.55 15.86 37.13
CA LEU A 202 22.61 15.61 38.23
C LEU A 202 21.15 15.48 37.79
N PRO A 203 20.56 16.38 36.97
CA PRO A 203 19.16 16.26 36.55
C PRO A 203 18.89 15.01 35.71
N ILE A 204 19.86 14.60 34.89
CA ILE A 204 19.75 13.43 34.00
C ILE A 204 19.73 12.16 34.84
N ILE A 205 20.62 12.07 35.83
CA ILE A 205 20.70 10.94 36.76
C ILE A 205 19.40 10.82 37.56
N LEU A 206 18.88 11.93 38.08
CA LEU A 206 17.61 11.94 38.83
C LEU A 206 16.43 11.46 37.97
N ARG A 207 16.31 11.95 36.72
CA ARG A 207 15.29 11.47 35.78
C ARG A 207 15.40 9.97 35.53
N SER A 208 16.61 9.43 35.40
CA SER A 208 16.82 7.98 35.22
C SER A 208 16.44 7.16 36.45
N LEU A 209 16.74 7.65 37.67
CA LEU A 209 16.40 6.97 38.93
C LEU A 209 14.89 6.96 39.20
N ILE A 210 14.20 8.02 38.82
CA ILE A 210 12.73 8.11 38.90
C ILE A 210 12.07 7.14 37.91
N ASN A 211 12.56 7.08 36.66
CA ASN A 211 12.04 6.15 35.66
C ASN A 211 12.27 4.68 36.04
N THR A 212 13.36 4.37 36.74
CA THR A 212 13.65 3.01 37.26
C THR A 212 12.90 2.68 38.56
N GLY A 213 12.11 3.62 39.11
CA GLY A 213 11.31 3.42 40.31
C GLY A 213 12.08 3.50 41.64
N ASN A 214 13.40 3.77 41.60
CA ASN A 214 14.26 3.84 42.78
C ASN A 214 14.23 5.24 43.43
N LYS A 215 13.06 5.65 43.92
CA LYS A 215 12.85 6.99 44.53
C LYS A 215 13.75 7.25 45.74
N ILE A 216 13.99 6.22 46.56
CA ILE A 216 14.82 6.33 47.78
C ILE A 216 16.27 6.71 47.44
N LYS A 217 16.85 6.10 46.40
CA LYS A 217 18.21 6.40 45.94
C LYS A 217 18.29 7.81 45.32
N SER A 218 17.22 8.23 44.64
CA SER A 218 17.09 9.58 44.08
C SER A 218 17.11 10.65 45.18
N ASP A 219 16.36 10.44 46.27
CA ASP A 219 16.30 11.38 47.40
C ASP A 219 17.62 11.44 48.19
N GLN A 220 18.30 10.30 48.36
CA GLN A 220 19.63 10.24 48.99
C GLN A 220 20.68 11.01 48.19
N LEU A 221 20.74 10.75 46.87
CA LEU A 221 21.66 11.44 45.98
C LEU A 221 21.37 12.94 45.96
N TRP A 222 20.09 13.34 45.91
CA TRP A 222 19.73 14.75 46.02
C TRP A 222 20.21 15.39 47.33
N GLY A 223 20.10 14.71 48.46
CA GLY A 223 20.57 15.22 49.76
C GLY A 223 22.07 15.51 49.81
N GLU A 224 22.90 14.67 49.16
CA GLU A 224 24.35 14.89 49.06
C GLU A 224 24.68 16.14 48.25
N TRP A 225 23.98 16.32 47.12
CA TRP A 225 24.24 17.43 46.20
C TRP A 225 23.55 18.74 46.59
N GLU A 226 22.51 18.72 47.43
CA GLU A 226 21.83 19.95 47.87
C GLU A 226 22.78 20.88 48.64
N ILE A 227 23.65 20.31 49.47
CA ILE A 227 24.63 21.06 50.27
C ILE A 227 25.64 21.75 49.34
N ILE A 228 26.09 21.03 48.31
CA ILE A 228 27.02 21.52 47.30
C ILE A 228 26.38 22.62 46.46
N LEU A 229 25.13 22.43 46.01
CA LEU A 229 24.40 23.44 45.25
C LEU A 229 24.18 24.74 46.05
N LYS A 230 23.94 24.65 47.36
CA LYS A 230 23.81 25.83 48.24
C LYS A 230 25.11 26.63 48.34
N SER A 231 26.26 25.96 48.48
CA SER A 231 27.55 26.67 48.51
C SER A 231 27.88 27.32 47.16
N PHE A 232 27.44 26.74 46.05
CA PHE A 232 27.55 27.35 44.72
C PHE A 232 26.52 28.46 44.46
N GLU A 233 25.35 28.40 45.09
CA GLU A 233 24.35 29.47 45.02
C GLU A 233 24.82 30.73 45.77
N GLU A 234 25.50 30.58 46.91
CA GLU A 234 26.15 31.69 47.63
C GLU A 234 27.23 32.39 46.79
N LEU A 235 27.82 31.69 45.83
CA LEU A 235 28.76 32.25 44.84
C LEU A 235 28.07 33.02 43.70
N GLY A 236 26.74 33.07 43.67
CA GLY A 236 25.97 33.97 42.80
C GLY A 236 25.83 33.51 41.34
N ILE A 237 26.06 32.23 41.03
CA ILE A 237 25.95 31.70 39.66
C ILE A 237 24.49 31.33 39.35
N GLU A 238 23.79 32.20 38.61
CA GLU A 238 22.36 32.06 38.27
C GLU A 238 22.03 30.72 37.57
N ASN A 239 22.95 30.21 36.74
CA ASN A 239 22.79 28.93 36.04
C ASN A 239 22.68 27.74 36.99
N ILE A 240 23.40 27.77 38.12
CA ILE A 240 23.37 26.70 39.13
C ILE A 240 22.07 26.76 39.94
N LYS A 241 21.53 27.96 40.15
CA LYS A 241 20.20 28.11 40.73
C LYS A 241 19.11 27.51 39.82
N LYS A 242 19.24 27.71 38.51
CA LYS A 242 18.33 27.11 37.51
C LYS A 242 18.39 25.58 37.51
N ILE A 243 19.60 25.00 37.54
CA ILE A 243 19.76 23.53 37.59
C ILE A 243 19.21 22.94 38.90
N GLY A 244 19.43 23.62 40.03
CA GLY A 244 18.87 23.22 41.31
C GLY A 244 17.34 23.27 41.32
N ASN A 245 16.73 24.29 40.72
CA ASN A 245 15.28 24.39 40.56
C ASN A 245 14.72 23.28 39.66
N GLU A 246 15.41 22.93 38.58
CA GLU A 246 15.02 21.84 37.69
C GLU A 246 15.01 20.49 38.42
N CYS A 247 16.05 20.18 39.20
CA CYS A 247 16.12 18.96 40.00
C CYS A 247 14.99 18.88 41.04
N ARG A 248 14.65 19.99 41.71
CA ARG A 248 13.52 20.05 42.65
C ARG A 248 12.18 19.77 41.95
N GLU A 249 12.00 20.29 40.74
CA GLU A 249 10.78 20.07 39.97
C GLU A 249 10.66 18.61 39.53
N ILE A 250 11.77 17.99 39.12
CA ILE A 250 11.83 16.55 38.78
C ILE A 250 11.42 15.68 39.98
N LEU A 251 11.93 15.96 41.19
CA LEU A 251 11.55 15.25 42.41
C LEU A 251 10.07 15.50 42.80
N ARG A 252 9.57 16.72 42.58
CA ARG A 252 8.16 17.06 42.81
C ARG A 252 7.23 16.29 41.87
N GLN A 253 7.59 16.19 40.60
CA GLN A 253 6.87 15.40 39.61
C GLN A 253 6.86 13.92 40.01
N ALA A 254 7.99 13.37 40.44
CA ALA A 254 8.08 12.00 40.92
C ALA A 254 7.17 11.71 42.13
N ARG A 255 6.92 12.71 42.99
CA ARG A 255 6.00 12.60 44.13
C ARG A 255 4.53 12.63 43.71
N ASN A 256 4.20 13.37 42.65
CA ASN A 256 2.84 13.49 42.11
C ASN A 256 2.44 12.31 41.22
N LEU A 257 3.40 11.54 40.70
CA LEU A 257 3.20 10.27 39.98
C LEU A 257 2.82 9.10 40.91
N LYS A 258 1.92 9.33 41.87
CA LYS A 258 1.41 8.32 42.81
C LYS A 258 -0.08 8.07 42.60
#